data_AF-A0A0H5D7S6-F1
#
_entry.id   AF-A0A0H5D7S6-F1
#
_cell.length_a   1.000
_cell.length_b   1.000
_cell.length_c   1.000
_cell.angle_alpha   90.00
_cell.angle_beta   90.00
_cell.angle_gamma   90.00
#
_symmetry.space_group_name_H-M   'P 1'
#
loop_
_entity.id
_entity.type
_entity.pdbx_description
1 polymer ?
#
loop_
_entity_poly.entity_id
_entity_poly.type
_entity_poly.pdbx_seq_one_letter_code
_entity_poly.pdbx_strand_id
1 'polypeptide(L)'
;MNHAILLRLASEFQGFCRDLHDEAVLALVAAVAPSNTQVRQVLSVPFRAARRLDRGNAEPGGLGNDFGLLGMTLWPDLKSRYPAKGDEWRRRLELLNEARNGVAHDDASKILKVHAAGWPLTLSSIKKWRTTLDGLAGGMDTVTSEYLHQLLGVRPW
;
A
#
# COMPACT_ATOMS: atom_id res chain seq x y z
N MET A 1 20.34 15.31 4.52
CA MET A 1 20.13 15.02 3.09
C MET A 1 19.35 13.72 2.84
N ASN A 2 19.62 12.60 3.55
CA ASN A 2 18.89 11.32 3.35
C ASN A 2 17.41 11.34 3.79
N HIS A 3 17.04 12.18 4.75
CA HIS A 3 15.67 12.30 5.27
C HIS A 3 14.66 12.67 4.18
N ALA A 4 15.00 13.60 3.29
CA ALA A 4 14.11 14.00 2.18
C ALA A 4 13.84 12.82 1.22
N ILE A 5 14.85 11.98 0.94
CA ILE A 5 14.69 10.80 0.08
C ILE A 5 13.78 9.76 0.75
N LEU A 6 13.93 9.54 2.05
CA LEU A 6 13.06 8.66 2.84
C LEU A 6 11.60 9.13 2.79
N LEU A 7 11.36 10.41 3.07
CA LEU A 7 10.01 10.99 3.06
C LEU A 7 9.36 10.88 1.68
N ARG A 8 10.14 11.18 0.62
CA ARG A 8 9.69 11.05 -0.76
C ARG A 8 9.33 9.61 -1.11
N LEU A 9 10.20 8.65 -0.79
CA LEU A 9 9.96 7.23 -1.06
C LEU A 9 8.67 6.73 -0.39
N ALA A 10 8.45 7.07 0.88
CA ALA A 10 7.23 6.70 1.59
C ALA A 10 5.98 7.35 0.99
N SER A 11 6.09 8.60 0.51
CA SER A 11 4.99 9.33 -0.12
C SER A 11 4.65 8.78 -1.50
N GLU A 12 5.65 8.41 -2.30
CA GLU A 12 5.46 7.77 -3.61
C GLU A 12 4.78 6.40 -3.47
N PHE A 13 5.21 5.57 -2.52
CA PHE A 13 4.55 4.29 -2.26
C PHE A 13 3.10 4.46 -1.77
N GLN A 14 2.84 5.45 -0.91
CA GLN A 14 1.48 5.80 -0.52
C GLN A 14 0.62 6.27 -1.71
N GLY A 15 1.21 7.01 -2.65
CA GLY A 15 0.57 7.37 -3.92
C GLY A 15 0.15 6.13 -4.70
N PHE A 16 1.11 5.23 -4.96
CA PHE A 16 0.86 3.96 -5.63
C PHE A 16 -0.28 3.16 -4.98
N CYS A 17 -0.30 3.02 -3.66
CA CYS A 17 -1.37 2.28 -2.98
C CYS A 17 -2.75 2.92 -3.17
N ARG A 18 -2.83 4.26 -3.26
CA ARG A 18 -4.09 4.97 -3.53
C ARG A 18 -4.54 4.75 -4.97
N ASP A 19 -3.62 4.86 -5.91
CA ASP A 19 -3.90 4.67 -7.33
C ASP A 19 -4.39 3.24 -7.61
N LEU A 20 -3.69 2.23 -7.08
CA LEU A 20 -4.11 0.82 -7.20
C LEU A 20 -5.48 0.56 -6.57
N HIS A 21 -5.77 1.19 -5.42
CA HIS A 21 -7.08 1.08 -4.78
C HIS A 21 -8.18 1.74 -5.64
N ASP A 22 -7.92 2.92 -6.20
CA ASP A 22 -8.84 3.61 -7.10
C ASP A 22 -9.09 2.79 -8.37
N GLU A 23 -8.06 2.22 -8.98
CA GLU A 23 -8.18 1.34 -10.16
C GLU A 23 -9.02 0.09 -9.86
N ALA A 24 -8.81 -0.53 -8.70
CA ALA A 24 -9.60 -1.68 -8.27
C ALA A 24 -11.08 -1.32 -8.04
N VAL A 25 -11.36 -0.19 -7.41
CA VAL A 25 -12.72 0.34 -7.26
C VAL A 25 -13.35 0.61 -8.62
N LEU A 26 -12.62 1.24 -9.54
CA LEU A 26 -13.11 1.54 -10.89
C LEU A 26 -13.47 0.28 -11.67
N ALA A 27 -12.63 -0.76 -11.61
CA ALA A 27 -12.93 -2.05 -12.23
C ALA A 27 -14.21 -2.68 -11.65
N LEU A 28 -14.33 -2.69 -10.32
CA LEU A 28 -15.50 -3.24 -9.64
C LEU A 28 -16.80 -2.52 -10.02
N VAL A 29 -16.83 -1.18 -9.94
CA VAL A 29 -18.04 -0.42 -10.27
C VAL A 29 -18.37 -0.47 -11.76
N ALA A 30 -17.36 -0.59 -12.64
CA ALA A 30 -17.56 -0.75 -14.06
C ALA A 30 -18.27 -2.07 -14.40
N ALA A 31 -17.95 -3.16 -13.68
CA ALA A 31 -18.62 -4.44 -13.83
C ALA A 31 -20.07 -4.42 -13.32
N VAL A 32 -20.35 -3.71 -12.21
CA VAL A 32 -21.70 -3.60 -11.65
C VAL A 32 -22.63 -2.73 -12.51
N ALA A 33 -22.11 -1.64 -13.08
CA ALA A 33 -22.89 -0.72 -13.90
C ALA A 33 -22.19 -0.43 -15.24
N PRO A 34 -22.21 -1.37 -16.22
CA PRO A 34 -21.44 -1.27 -17.47
C PRO A 34 -21.74 -0.07 -18.37
N SER A 35 -22.93 0.53 -18.26
CA SER A 35 -23.35 1.64 -19.13
C SER A 35 -23.78 2.90 -18.37
N ASN A 36 -23.70 2.90 -17.03
CA ASN A 36 -24.18 4.01 -16.21
C ASN A 36 -23.06 4.64 -15.38
N THR A 37 -22.43 5.66 -15.93
CA THR A 37 -21.31 6.39 -15.30
C THR A 37 -21.71 7.12 -14.02
N GLN A 38 -22.95 7.62 -13.93
CA GLN A 38 -23.45 8.28 -12.72
C GLN A 38 -23.56 7.29 -11.55
N VAL A 39 -24.09 6.10 -11.80
CA VAL A 39 -24.15 5.03 -10.78
C VAL A 39 -22.75 4.63 -10.35
N ARG A 40 -21.79 4.48 -11.27
CA ARG A 40 -20.38 4.18 -10.91
C ARG A 40 -19.78 5.23 -9.97
N GLN A 41 -20.00 6.51 -10.27
CA GLN A 41 -19.53 7.60 -9.43
C GLN A 41 -20.11 7.50 -8.03
N VAL A 42 -21.44 7.35 -7.90
CA VAL A 42 -22.12 7.20 -6.60
C VAL A 42 -21.59 5.97 -5.84
N LEU A 43 -21.39 4.85 -6.52
CA LEU A 43 -20.88 3.61 -5.90
C LEU A 43 -19.40 3.70 -5.48
N SER A 44 -18.59 4.52 -6.14
CA SER A 44 -17.17 4.70 -5.78
C SER A 44 -16.95 5.61 -4.55
N VAL A 45 -17.90 6.50 -4.24
CA VAL A 45 -17.77 7.48 -3.15
C VAL A 45 -17.49 6.84 -1.79
N PRO A 46 -18.22 5.79 -1.35
CA PRO A 46 -17.99 5.17 -0.04
C PRO A 46 -16.57 4.60 0.11
N PHE A 47 -16.01 3.99 -0.94
CA PHE A 47 -14.66 3.42 -0.91
C PHE A 47 -13.60 4.49 -0.65
N ARG A 48 -13.72 5.65 -1.31
CA ARG A 48 -12.82 6.80 -1.11
C ARG A 48 -13.04 7.46 0.26
N ALA A 49 -14.29 7.65 0.65
CA ALA A 49 -14.63 8.27 1.94
C ALA A 49 -14.12 7.45 3.13
N ALA A 50 -14.09 6.12 3.02
CA ALA A 50 -13.59 5.22 4.04
C ALA A 50 -12.07 4.98 3.98
N ARG A 51 -11.40 5.37 2.89
CA ARG A 51 -9.99 5.09 2.65
C ARG A 51 -9.08 5.77 3.68
N ARG A 52 -8.32 4.96 4.42
CA ARG A 52 -7.39 5.42 5.46
C ARG A 52 -6.14 6.06 4.86
N LEU A 53 -5.73 5.67 3.65
CA LEU A 53 -4.60 6.28 2.93
C LEU A 53 -4.74 7.80 2.70
N ASP A 54 -5.96 8.35 2.79
CA ASP A 54 -6.19 9.80 2.66
C ASP A 54 -6.03 10.56 4.00
N ARG A 55 -5.88 9.83 5.12
CA ARG A 55 -5.77 10.40 6.48
C ARG A 55 -4.46 10.07 7.19
N GLY A 56 -3.67 9.14 6.64
CA GLY A 56 -2.46 8.64 7.29
C GLY A 56 -1.46 8.04 6.31
N ASN A 57 -0.45 7.38 6.84
CA ASN A 57 0.56 6.70 6.04
C ASN A 57 0.03 5.39 5.45
N ALA A 58 0.75 4.84 4.46
CA ALA A 58 0.55 3.47 3.98
C ALA A 58 1.04 2.43 5.02
N GLU A 59 0.39 2.38 6.19
CA GLU A 59 0.66 1.39 7.24
C GLU A 59 -0.02 0.05 6.90
N PRO A 60 0.53 -1.12 7.30
CA PRO A 60 -0.09 -2.40 6.96
C PRO A 60 -1.54 -2.54 7.40
N GLY A 61 -1.89 -2.05 8.59
CA GLY A 61 -3.27 -2.07 9.07
C GLY A 61 -4.20 -1.23 8.18
N GLY A 62 -3.74 -0.05 7.75
CA GLY A 62 -4.47 0.83 6.84
C GLY A 62 -4.68 0.21 5.48
N LEU A 63 -3.62 -0.37 4.88
CA LEU A 63 -3.72 -1.08 3.61
C LEU A 63 -4.66 -2.30 3.71
N GLY A 64 -4.56 -3.08 4.78
CA GLY A 64 -5.46 -4.21 5.01
C GLY A 64 -6.93 -3.79 5.11
N ASN A 65 -7.21 -2.69 5.81
CA ASN A 65 -8.55 -2.12 5.88
C ASN A 65 -9.06 -1.64 4.51
N ASP A 66 -8.24 -0.85 3.81
CA ASP A 66 -8.67 -0.18 2.58
C ASP A 66 -8.94 -1.18 1.44
N PHE A 67 -8.06 -2.17 1.26
CA PHE A 67 -8.30 -3.27 0.31
C PHE A 67 -9.37 -4.26 0.83
N GLY A 68 -9.54 -4.37 2.15
CA GLY A 68 -10.63 -5.12 2.76
C GLY A 68 -12.02 -4.58 2.42
N LEU A 69 -12.16 -3.27 2.16
CA LEU A 69 -13.41 -2.69 1.67
C LEU A 69 -13.87 -3.32 0.34
N LEU A 70 -12.91 -3.78 -0.48
CA LEU A 70 -13.17 -4.47 -1.75
C LEU A 70 -13.45 -5.96 -1.57
N GLY A 71 -13.36 -6.48 -0.33
CA GLY A 71 -13.48 -7.91 0.00
C GLY A 71 -12.15 -8.69 0.01
N MET A 72 -11.01 -8.02 -0.14
CA MET A 72 -9.70 -8.68 -0.20
C MET A 72 -9.12 -8.99 1.17
N THR A 73 -8.30 -10.04 1.24
CA THR A 73 -7.43 -10.33 2.38
C THR A 73 -5.97 -10.04 2.02
N LEU A 74 -5.66 -8.76 1.73
CA LEU A 74 -4.41 -8.32 1.11
C LEU A 74 -3.13 -8.99 1.66
N TRP A 75 -2.90 -8.93 2.97
CA TRP A 75 -1.67 -9.49 3.56
C TRP A 75 -1.64 -11.02 3.55
N PRO A 76 -2.71 -11.74 3.93
CA PRO A 76 -2.82 -13.17 3.67
C PRO A 76 -2.58 -13.56 2.21
N ASP A 77 -3.12 -12.82 1.24
CA ASP A 77 -3.00 -13.13 -0.18
C ASP A 77 -1.55 -12.93 -0.66
N LEU A 78 -0.90 -11.84 -0.24
CA LEU A 78 0.52 -11.58 -0.47
C LEU A 78 1.40 -12.67 0.15
N LYS A 79 1.10 -13.11 1.38
CA LYS A 79 1.86 -14.17 2.05
C LYS A 79 1.68 -15.53 1.38
N SER A 80 0.45 -15.85 1.00
CA SER A 80 0.13 -17.09 0.28
C SER A 80 0.88 -17.16 -1.05
N ARG A 81 0.86 -16.06 -1.82
CA ARG A 81 1.52 -15.98 -3.12
C ARG A 81 3.04 -15.86 -3.03
N TYR A 82 3.54 -15.12 -2.04
CA TYR A 82 4.97 -14.84 -1.83
C TYR A 82 5.41 -15.25 -0.43
N PRO A 83 5.47 -16.56 -0.12
CA PRO A 83 5.67 -17.05 1.26
C PRO A 83 6.99 -16.60 1.88
N ALA A 84 8.04 -16.43 1.07
CA ALA A 84 9.34 -15.95 1.54
C ALA A 84 9.40 -14.43 1.75
N LYS A 85 8.48 -13.64 1.17
CA LYS A 85 8.56 -12.17 1.11
C LYS A 85 7.43 -11.45 1.82
N GLY A 86 6.24 -12.04 1.94
CA GLY A 86 5.05 -11.36 2.46
C GLY A 86 5.25 -10.74 3.86
N ASP A 87 5.77 -11.54 4.80
CA ASP A 87 6.06 -11.06 6.16
C ASP A 87 7.22 -10.04 6.19
N GLU A 88 8.21 -10.20 5.32
CA GLU A 88 9.35 -9.28 5.18
C GLU A 88 8.91 -7.92 4.66
N TRP A 89 8.10 -7.88 3.60
CA TRP A 89 7.53 -6.66 3.04
C TRP A 89 6.70 -5.90 4.06
N ARG A 90 5.81 -6.61 4.77
CA ARG A 90 4.99 -6.03 5.83
C ARG A 90 5.86 -5.36 6.90
N ARG A 91 6.84 -6.08 7.44
CA ARG A 91 7.72 -5.56 8.50
C ARG A 91 8.57 -4.38 8.03
N ARG A 92 9.05 -4.41 6.78
CA ARG A 92 9.84 -3.31 6.21
C ARG A 92 9.00 -2.06 5.97
N LEU A 93 7.74 -2.22 5.60
CA LEU A 93 6.79 -1.11 5.48
C LEU A 93 6.49 -0.48 6.85
N GLU A 94 6.35 -1.28 7.91
CA GLU A 94 6.19 -0.79 9.29
C GLU A 94 7.39 0.07 9.71
N LEU A 95 8.61 -0.42 9.47
CA LEU A 95 9.84 0.31 9.78
C LEU A 95 9.99 1.60 8.97
N LEU A 96 9.60 1.60 7.69
CA LEU A 96 9.62 2.79 6.86
C LEU A 96 8.66 3.86 7.41
N ASN A 97 7.45 3.47 7.81
CA ASN A 97 6.47 4.40 8.38
C ASN A 97 6.90 4.93 9.75
N GLU A 98 7.53 4.09 10.58
CA GLU A 98 8.13 4.54 11.85
C GLU A 98 9.25 5.57 11.58
N ALA A 99 10.12 5.29 10.60
CA ALA A 99 11.19 6.22 10.20
C ALA A 99 10.64 7.54 9.66
N ARG A 100 9.60 7.48 8.80
CA ARG A 100 8.91 8.66 8.27
C ARG A 100 8.36 9.52 9.39
N ASN A 101 7.65 8.91 10.35
CA ASN A 101 7.09 9.62 11.50
C ASN A 101 8.18 10.22 12.39
N GLY A 102 9.26 9.47 12.65
CA GLY A 102 10.41 9.97 13.39
C GLY A 102 11.03 11.21 12.76
N VAL A 103 11.25 11.18 11.44
CA VAL A 103 11.80 12.31 10.69
C VAL A 103 10.81 13.49 10.63
N ALA A 104 9.54 13.23 10.36
CA ALA A 104 8.53 14.29 10.17
C ALA A 104 8.18 15.04 11.45
N HIS A 105 8.28 14.39 12.60
CA HIS A 105 7.96 14.97 13.91
C HIS A 105 9.19 15.24 14.79
N ASP A 106 10.40 15.12 14.23
CA ASP A 106 11.68 15.23 14.96
C ASP A 106 11.74 14.33 16.23
N ASP A 107 11.17 13.13 16.12
CA ASP A 107 11.04 12.18 17.23
C ASP A 107 12.24 11.20 17.22
N ALA A 108 13.22 11.53 18.06
CA ALA A 108 14.44 10.75 18.22
C ALA A 108 14.18 9.31 18.70
N SER A 109 13.11 9.07 19.48
CA SER A 109 12.80 7.73 20.00
C SER A 109 12.43 6.77 18.86
N LYS A 110 11.68 7.25 17.87
CA LYS A 110 11.31 6.50 16.67
C LYS A 110 12.52 6.23 15.78
N ILE A 111 13.40 7.22 15.62
CA ILE A 111 14.64 7.07 14.84
C ILE A 111 15.54 6.01 15.49
N LEU A 112 15.73 6.07 16.82
CA LEU A 112 16.51 5.10 17.57
C LEU A 112 15.93 3.69 17.46
N LYS A 113 14.60 3.53 17.52
CA LYS A 113 13.92 2.24 17.33
C LYS A 113 14.21 1.63 15.95
N VAL A 114 14.17 2.43 14.89
CA VAL A 114 14.47 1.96 13.52
C VAL A 114 15.96 1.62 13.38
N HIS A 115 16.85 2.40 13.99
CA HIS A 115 18.29 2.10 14.03
C HIS A 115 18.57 0.78 14.77
N ALA A 116 17.96 0.57 15.93
CA ALA A 116 18.09 -0.67 16.72
C ALA A 116 17.56 -1.89 15.97
N ALA A 117 16.60 -1.72 15.07
CA ALA A 117 16.12 -2.77 14.17
C ALA A 117 17.08 -3.08 13.00
N GLY A 118 18.25 -2.44 12.94
CA GLY A 118 19.26 -2.64 11.89
C GLY A 118 19.06 -1.78 10.64
N TRP A 119 18.24 -0.73 10.72
CA TRP A 119 17.91 0.15 9.59
C TRP A 119 18.38 1.59 9.85
N PRO A 120 19.70 1.85 9.90
CA PRO A 120 20.18 3.22 10.03
C PRO A 120 19.73 4.06 8.83
N LEU A 121 19.43 5.36 9.00
CA LEU A 121 18.92 6.24 7.93
C LEU A 121 20.02 6.66 6.92
N THR A 122 20.72 5.67 6.38
CA THR A 122 21.74 5.80 5.34
C THR A 122 21.13 5.62 3.95
N LEU A 123 21.84 6.11 2.93
CA LEU A 123 21.45 5.90 1.54
C LEU A 123 21.34 4.39 1.18
N SER A 124 22.20 3.54 1.76
CA SER A 124 22.16 2.10 1.54
C SER A 124 20.84 1.48 2.04
N SER A 125 20.41 1.85 3.26
CA SER A 125 19.14 1.40 3.82
C SER A 125 17.95 1.89 2.98
N ILE A 126 17.98 3.15 2.53
CA ILE A 126 16.93 3.71 1.67
C ILE A 126 16.84 2.97 0.33
N LYS A 127 17.98 2.63 -0.30
CA LYS A 127 17.99 1.82 -1.52
C LYS A 127 17.37 0.43 -1.30
N LYS A 128 17.66 -0.20 -0.16
CA LYS A 128 17.05 -1.49 0.22
C LYS A 128 15.54 -1.37 0.46
N TRP A 129 15.09 -0.29 1.10
CA TRP A 129 13.66 0.00 1.23
C TRP A 129 13.01 0.16 -0.13
N ARG A 130 13.60 0.93 -1.04
CA ARG A 130 13.08 1.10 -2.40
C ARG A 130 12.87 -0.24 -3.10
N THR A 131 13.89 -1.09 -3.15
CA THR A 131 13.78 -2.43 -3.75
C THR A 131 12.70 -3.29 -3.08
N THR A 132 12.48 -3.11 -1.78
CA THR A 132 11.40 -3.79 -1.06
C THR A 132 10.04 -3.28 -1.50
N LEU A 133 9.87 -1.96 -1.58
CA LEU A 133 8.61 -1.34 -1.99
C LEU A 133 8.30 -1.63 -3.46
N ASP A 134 9.30 -1.67 -4.35
CA ASP A 134 9.13 -2.10 -5.74
C ASP A 134 8.56 -3.53 -5.81
N GLY A 135 9.13 -4.44 -5.00
CA GLY A 135 8.65 -5.82 -4.91
C GLY A 135 7.24 -5.92 -4.31
N LEU A 136 6.96 -5.16 -3.25
CA LEU A 136 5.64 -5.11 -2.62
C LEU A 136 4.60 -4.51 -3.58
N ALA A 137 4.94 -3.44 -4.32
CA ALA A 137 4.05 -2.82 -5.29
C ALA A 137 3.66 -3.81 -6.38
N GLY A 138 4.63 -4.50 -7.00
CA GLY A 138 4.34 -5.55 -7.98
C GLY A 138 3.56 -6.73 -7.40
N GLY A 139 3.83 -7.09 -6.13
CA GLY A 139 3.06 -8.10 -5.42
C GLY A 139 1.61 -7.69 -5.20
N MET A 140 1.37 -6.46 -4.76
CA MET A 140 0.03 -5.88 -4.54
C MET A 140 -0.76 -5.80 -5.83
N ASP A 141 -0.14 -5.30 -6.90
CA ASP A 141 -0.73 -5.27 -8.24
C ASP A 141 -1.19 -6.67 -8.67
N THR A 142 -0.31 -7.66 -8.55
CA THR A 142 -0.59 -9.04 -8.96
C THR A 142 -1.76 -9.65 -8.18
N VAL A 143 -1.76 -9.53 -6.85
CA VAL A 143 -2.85 -10.13 -6.04
C VAL A 143 -4.18 -9.38 -6.22
N THR A 144 -4.13 -8.08 -6.48
CA THR A 144 -5.33 -7.27 -6.75
C THR A 144 -5.94 -7.62 -8.10
N SER A 145 -5.13 -7.69 -9.16
CA SER A 145 -5.59 -8.12 -10.49
C SER A 145 -6.15 -9.54 -10.46
N GLU A 146 -5.50 -10.46 -9.75
CA GLU A 146 -5.96 -11.85 -9.62
C GLU A 146 -7.27 -11.95 -8.83
N TYR A 147 -7.41 -11.22 -7.72
CA TYR A 147 -8.66 -11.14 -6.97
C TYR A 147 -9.82 -10.63 -7.83
N LEU A 148 -9.61 -9.51 -8.53
CA LEU A 148 -10.63 -8.93 -9.40
C LEU A 148 -10.97 -9.85 -10.57
N HIS A 149 -9.99 -10.57 -11.12
CA HIS A 149 -10.25 -11.57 -12.15
C HIS A 149 -11.15 -12.69 -11.64
N GLN A 150 -10.89 -13.21 -10.43
CA GLN A 150 -11.72 -14.24 -9.83
C GLN A 150 -13.13 -13.74 -9.51
N LEU A 151 -13.26 -12.48 -9.08
CA LEU A 151 -14.53 -11.87 -8.74
C LEU A 151 -15.37 -11.50 -9.97
N LEU A 152 -14.75 -10.98 -11.02
CA LEU A 152 -15.42 -10.38 -12.18
C LEU A 152 -15.41 -11.26 -13.43
N GLY A 153 -14.59 -12.32 -13.45
CA GLY A 153 -14.41 -13.21 -14.61
C GLY A 153 -13.52 -12.62 -15.72
N VAL A 154 -13.09 -11.36 -15.60
CA VAL A 154 -12.24 -10.66 -16.57
C VAL A 154 -11.08 -9.98 -15.85
N ARG A 155 -9.90 -9.94 -16.48
CA ARG A 155 -8.76 -9.21 -15.91
C ARG A 155 -9.00 -7.70 -16.03
N PRO A 156 -8.84 -6.94 -14.94
CA PRO A 156 -9.08 -5.50 -14.94
C PRO A 156 -7.96 -4.71 -15.66
N TRP A 157 -6.75 -5.29 -15.68
CA TRP A 157 -5.56 -4.91 -16.44
C TRP A 157 -4.68 -6.14 -16.67
#